data_AF-A0A7X6JEB6-F1
#
_entry.id   AF-A0A7X6JEB6-F1
#
_cell.length_a   1.000
_cell.length_b   1.000
_cell.length_c   1.000
_cell.angle_alpha   90.00
_cell.angle_beta   90.00
_cell.angle_gamma   90.00
#
_symmetry.space_group_name_H-M   'P 1'
#
loop_
_entity.id
_entity.type
_entity.pdbx_description
1 polymer ?
#
loop_
_entity_poly.entity_id
_entity_poly.type
_entity_poly.pdbx_seq_one_letter_code
_entity_poly.pdbx_strand_id
1 'polypeptide(L)'
;MALRGGKTVTFRRMIGSVVERGDKAIIFDEKGDYTRITPPSFRDGKEVPPLLLAPQDDRSAVWDIAADLIVSQDAVELAQRIIPDDGHPFLRRALALSSPAALSS
;
A
#
# COMPACT_ATOMS: atom_id res chain seq x y z
N MET A 1 14.37 19.56 -19.39
CA MET A 1 12.99 19.41 -18.85
C MET A 1 13.05 19.60 -17.34
N ALA A 2 12.59 20.74 -16.82
CA ALA A 2 12.80 21.13 -15.43
C ALA A 2 11.90 20.30 -14.47
N LEU A 3 12.46 19.20 -13.96
CA LEU A 3 11.96 18.53 -12.77
C LEU A 3 12.60 19.22 -11.56
N ARG A 4 11.84 20.06 -10.83
CA ARG A 4 11.96 20.33 -9.37
C ARG A 4 11.21 21.63 -9.04
N GLY A 5 10.20 21.53 -8.16
CA GLY A 5 9.49 22.68 -7.61
C GLY A 5 7.98 22.44 -7.46
N GLY A 6 7.25 22.34 -8.58
CA GLY A 6 5.79 22.35 -8.57
C GLY A 6 5.11 21.07 -8.10
N LYS A 7 5.71 19.89 -8.35
CA LYS A 7 5.05 18.59 -8.07
C LYS A 7 4.66 18.42 -6.60
N THR A 8 5.58 18.72 -5.68
CA THR A 8 5.31 18.61 -4.23
C THR A 8 4.18 19.54 -3.79
N VAL A 9 4.17 20.78 -4.30
CA VAL A 9 3.11 21.75 -4.01
C VAL A 9 1.76 21.27 -4.56
N THR A 10 1.74 20.74 -5.79
CA THR A 10 0.52 20.19 -6.40
C THR A 10 -0.01 19.00 -5.61
N PHE A 11 0.82 18.00 -5.30
CA PHE A 11 0.40 16.84 -4.51
C PHE A 11 -0.10 17.23 -3.12
N ARG A 12 0.57 18.18 -2.44
CA ARG A 12 0.11 18.68 -1.14
C ARG A 12 -1.30 19.27 -1.21
N ARG A 13 -1.60 20.06 -2.25
CA ARG A 13 -2.95 20.61 -2.46
C ARG A 13 -3.97 19.52 -2.73
N MET A 14 -3.64 18.55 -3.58
CA MET A 14 -4.53 17.42 -3.89
C MET A 14 -4.85 16.59 -2.64
N ILE A 15 -3.85 16.29 -1.81
CA ILE A 15 -4.02 15.58 -0.54
C ILE A 15 -4.94 16.38 0.39
N GLY A 16 -4.69 17.69 0.53
CA GLY A 16 -5.55 18.58 1.31
C GLY A 16 -7.01 18.52 0.86
N SER A 17 -7.26 18.61 -0.45
CA SER A 17 -8.62 18.55 -0.99
C SER A 17 -9.30 17.19 -0.80
N VAL A 18 -8.54 16.08 -0.82
CA VAL A 18 -9.09 14.74 -0.48
C VAL A 18 -9.54 14.72 0.97
N VAL A 19 -8.71 15.22 1.89
CA VAL A 19 -9.00 15.25 3.32
C VAL A 19 -10.20 16.16 3.62
N GLU A 20 -10.25 17.35 3.03
CA GLU A 20 -11.35 18.31 3.20
C GLU A 20 -12.71 17.76 2.76
N ARG A 21 -12.72 16.94 1.70
CA ARG A 21 -13.95 16.28 1.23
C ARG A 21 -14.31 15.02 2.02
N GLY A 22 -13.43 14.54 2.89
CA GLY A 22 -13.58 13.25 3.57
C GLY A 22 -13.43 12.04 2.64
N ASP A 23 -12.77 12.22 1.50
CA ASP A 23 -12.50 11.15 0.55
C ASP A 23 -11.36 10.24 1.04
N LYS A 24 -11.34 8.99 0.56
CA LYS A 24 -10.24 8.04 0.85
C LYS A 24 -9.17 8.13 -0.24
N ALA A 25 -7.91 8.11 0.17
CA ALA A 25 -6.77 7.98 -0.74
C ALA A 25 -5.68 7.08 -0.15
N ILE A 26 -4.92 6.44 -1.03
CA ILE A 26 -3.66 5.78 -0.72
C ILE A 26 -2.54 6.63 -1.30
N ILE A 27 -1.58 7.01 -0.45
CA ILE A 27 -0.43 7.83 -0.85
C ILE A 27 0.80 6.95 -0.79
N PHE A 28 1.39 6.67 -1.94
CA PHE A 28 2.70 6.02 -2.00
C PHE A 28 3.78 7.10 -1.83
N ASP A 29 4.46 7.06 -0.69
CA ASP A 29 5.42 8.08 -0.28
C ASP A 29 6.80 7.48 0.05
N GLU A 30 7.58 7.22 -1.00
CA GLU A 30 8.92 6.65 -0.91
C GLU A 30 9.90 7.52 -0.10
N LYS A 31 9.72 8.85 -0.11
CA LYS A 31 10.64 9.80 0.52
C LYS A 31 10.22 10.24 1.91
N GLY A 32 8.96 10.00 2.30
CA GLY A 32 8.40 10.49 3.55
C GLY A 32 7.97 11.97 3.53
N ASP A 33 8.08 12.65 2.38
CA ASP A 33 7.77 14.08 2.24
C ASP A 33 6.27 14.34 2.50
N TYR A 34 5.42 13.39 2.12
CA TYR A 34 3.96 13.51 2.24
C TYR A 34 3.45 13.03 3.59
N THR A 35 4.10 12.02 4.17
CA THR A 35 3.80 11.42 5.48
C THR A 35 3.81 12.47 6.58
N ARG A 36 4.74 13.44 6.52
CA ARG A 36 4.85 14.51 7.53
C ARG A 36 3.84 15.64 7.35
N ILE A 37 3.33 15.85 6.14
CA ILE A 37 2.51 17.03 5.81
C ILE A 37 1.03 16.70 5.61
N THR A 38 0.68 15.42 5.54
CA THR A 38 -0.70 14.97 5.40
C THR A 38 -1.47 15.33 6.66
N PRO A 39 -2.50 16.20 6.57
CA PRO A 39 -3.27 16.59 7.74
C PRO A 39 -4.15 15.42 8.22
N PRO A 40 -4.54 15.40 9.51
CA PRO A 40 -5.57 14.48 9.97
C PRO A 40 -6.89 14.76 9.26
N SER A 41 -7.69 13.71 9.08
CA SER A 41 -9.09 13.83 8.67
C SER A 41 -10.00 14.05 9.87
N PHE A 42 -11.23 14.50 9.66
CA PHE A 42 -12.22 14.63 10.71
C PHE A 42 -13.32 13.59 10.54
N ARG A 43 -13.59 12.81 11.59
CA ARG A 43 -14.68 11.84 11.63
C ARG A 43 -15.41 11.95 12.97
N ASP A 44 -16.72 12.13 12.94
CA ASP A 44 -17.58 12.25 14.12
C ASP A 44 -17.08 13.31 15.13
N GLY A 45 -16.60 14.46 14.61
CA GLY A 45 -16.07 15.56 15.41
C GLY A 45 -14.67 15.32 16.00
N LYS A 46 -13.98 14.24 15.61
CA LYS A 46 -12.64 13.89 16.10
C LYS A 46 -11.63 13.88 14.98
N GLU A 47 -10.41 14.33 15.28
CA GLU A 47 -9.26 14.19 14.39
C GLU A 47 -8.84 12.72 14.33
N VAL A 48 -8.62 12.23 13.11
CA VAL A 48 -8.14 10.89 12.81
C VAL A 48 -6.87 11.02 11.96
N PRO A 49 -5.70 10.64 12.49
CA PRO A 49 -4.45 10.71 11.74
C PRO A 49 -4.47 9.72 10.56
N PRO A 50 -3.66 9.97 9.50
CA PRO A 50 -3.52 9.00 8.42
C PRO A 50 -2.97 7.67 8.94
N LEU A 51 -3.50 6.57 8.41
CA LEU A 51 -2.96 5.24 8.69
C LEU A 51 -1.64 5.08 7.93
N LEU A 52 -0.57 4.78 8.66
CA LEU A 52 0.75 4.54 8.07
C LEU A 52 0.97 3.03 7.92
N LEU A 53 1.46 2.62 6.75
CA LEU A 53 1.97 1.28 6.48
C LEU A 53 3.45 1.41 6.09
N ALA A 54 4.32 1.36 7.09
CA ALA A 54 5.76 1.55 6.96
C ALA A 54 6.47 0.70 8.03
N PRO A 55 6.88 -0.55 7.74
CA PRO A 55 7.43 -1.49 8.73
C PRO A 55 8.63 -0.96 9.54
N GLN A 56 9.34 0.04 9.00
CA GLN A 56 10.48 0.70 9.62
C GLN A 56 10.12 1.91 10.51
N ASP A 57 8.86 2.34 10.59
CA ASP A 57 8.39 3.49 11.37
C ASP A 57 7.53 3.02 12.55
N ASP A 58 7.90 3.41 13.77
CA ASP A 58 7.22 3.00 15.01
C ASP A 58 5.73 3.43 15.08
N ARG A 59 5.31 4.39 14.26
CA ARG A 59 3.92 4.86 14.17
C ARG A 59 3.09 4.03 13.20
N SER A 60 3.71 3.11 12.46
CA SER A 60 3.03 2.25 11.50
C SER A 60 1.99 1.39 12.19
N ALA A 61 0.87 1.19 11.52
CA ALA A 61 -0.01 0.10 11.87
C ALA A 61 0.67 -1.24 11.58
N VAL A 62 0.35 -2.24 12.40
CA VAL A 62 0.68 -3.63 12.11
C VAL A 62 -0.35 -4.13 11.11
N TRP A 63 0.10 -4.47 9.91
CA TRP A 63 -0.74 -5.12 8.92
C TRP A 63 -0.62 -6.63 9.07
N ASP A 64 -1.68 -7.24 9.59
CA ASP A 64 -1.85 -8.69 9.50
C ASP A 64 -2.39 -9.04 8.10
N ILE A 65 -1.45 -9.28 7.19
CA ILE A 65 -1.77 -9.61 5.79
C ILE A 65 -2.55 -10.92 5.65
N ALA A 66 -2.44 -11.83 6.62
CA ALA A 66 -3.15 -13.11 6.58
C ALA A 66 -4.65 -12.95 6.87
N ALA A 67 -5.03 -11.93 7.65
CA ALA A 67 -6.42 -11.62 7.94
C ALA A 67 -7.21 -11.17 6.69
N ASP A 68 -6.52 -10.70 5.64
CA ASP A 68 -7.13 -10.29 4.37
C ASP A 68 -7.32 -11.47 3.39
N LEU A 69 -6.82 -12.67 3.72
CA LEU A 69 -6.93 -13.88 2.88
C LEU A 69 -8.21 -14.64 3.24
N ILE A 70 -9.30 -14.38 2.50
CA ILE A 70 -10.62 -14.95 2.77
C ILE A 70 -10.75 -16.33 2.11
N VAL A 71 -10.22 -16.48 0.91
CA VAL A 71 -10.21 -17.74 0.15
C VAL A 71 -8.80 -18.13 -0.25
N SER A 72 -8.59 -19.41 -0.56
CA SER A 72 -7.27 -19.92 -0.98
C SER A 72 -6.71 -19.20 -2.22
N GLN A 73 -7.58 -18.71 -3.09
CA GLN A 73 -7.19 -17.94 -4.27
C GLN A 73 -6.51 -16.60 -3.91
N ASP A 74 -6.89 -15.97 -2.81
CA ASP A 74 -6.29 -14.70 -2.36
C ASP A 74 -4.81 -14.91 -2.05
N ALA A 75 -4.45 -16.04 -1.43
CA ALA A 75 -3.07 -16.38 -1.12
C ALA A 75 -2.22 -16.56 -2.38
N VAL A 76 -2.78 -17.18 -3.43
CA VAL A 76 -2.09 -17.35 -4.73
C VAL A 76 -1.89 -16.00 -5.42
N GLU A 77 -2.93 -15.16 -5.46
CA GLU A 77 -2.89 -13.84 -6.09
C GLU A 77 -1.92 -12.91 -5.35
N LEU A 78 -1.92 -12.95 -4.01
CA LEU A 78 -0.97 -12.22 -3.19
C LEU A 78 0.48 -12.66 -3.46
N ALA A 79 0.72 -13.97 -3.49
CA ALA A 79 2.05 -14.51 -3.76
C ALA A 79 2.57 -14.07 -5.13
N GLN A 80 1.70 -14.04 -6.15
CA GLN A 80 2.04 -13.56 -7.50
C GLN A 80 2.41 -12.08 -7.55
N ARG A 81 1.86 -11.25 -6.65
CA ARG A 81 2.19 -9.82 -6.58
C ARG A 81 3.44 -9.52 -5.76
N ILE A 82 3.67 -10.27 -4.69
CA ILE A 82 4.80 -10.02 -3.77
C ILE A 82 6.10 -10.62 -4.29
N ILE A 83 6.04 -11.74 -5.01
CA ILE A 83 7.24 -12.41 -5.53
C ILE A 83 7.52 -11.87 -6.93
N PRO A 84 8.58 -11.07 -7.11
CA PRO A 84 8.86 -10.42 -8.38
C PRO A 84 9.32 -11.41 -9.44
N ASP A 85 9.24 -10.99 -10.70
CA ASP A 85 9.59 -11.83 -11.83
C ASP A 85 11.11 -12.11 -11.95
N ASP A 86 11.97 -11.35 -11.32
CA ASP A 86 13.39 -11.66 -11.21
C ASP A 86 13.73 -12.36 -9.87
N GLY A 87 12.70 -12.76 -9.12
CA GLY A 87 12.83 -13.41 -7.82
C GLY A 87 13.51 -14.78 -7.87
N HIS A 88 13.94 -15.24 -6.69
CA HIS A 88 14.69 -16.48 -6.54
C HIS A 88 13.93 -17.69 -7.15
N PRO A 89 14.58 -18.56 -7.96
CA PRO A 89 13.92 -19.63 -8.72
C PRO A 89 13.07 -20.58 -7.86
N PHE A 90 13.50 -20.84 -6.63
CA PHE A 90 12.73 -21.66 -5.67
C PHE A 90 11.33 -21.08 -5.39
N LEU A 91 11.22 -19.77 -5.12
CA LEU A 91 9.96 -19.12 -4.78
C LEU A 91 9.02 -19.10 -5.99
N ARG A 92 9.57 -18.85 -7.19
CA ARG A 92 8.82 -18.97 -8.44
C ARG A 92 8.30 -20.37 -8.69
N ARG A 93 9.11 -21.40 -8.43
CA ARG A 93 8.71 -22.81 -8.56
C ARG A 93 7.56 -23.14 -7.62
N ALA A 94 7.65 -22.69 -6.36
CA ALA A 94 6.59 -22.88 -5.38
C ALA A 94 5.27 -22.23 -5.83
N LEU A 95 5.31 -21.00 -6.37
CA LEU A 95 4.12 -20.35 -6.97
C LEU A 95 3.52 -21.17 -8.10
N ALA A 96 4.35 -21.66 -9.04
CA ALA A 96 3.87 -22.40 -10.20
C ALA A 96 3.12 -23.69 -9.80
N LEU A 97 3.58 -24.36 -8.74
CA LEU A 97 2.93 -25.55 -8.17
C LEU A 97 1.63 -25.22 -7.40
N SER A 98 1.44 -23.96 -7.01
CA SER A 98 0.26 -23.48 -6.30
C SER A 98 -0.89 -23.08 -7.25
N SER A 99 -0.65 -23.08 -8.55
CA SER A 99 -1.63 -22.72 -9.57
C SER A 99 -2.67 -23.84 -9.73
N PRO A 100 -3.97 -23.51 -9.92
CA PRO A 100 -5.03 -24.52 -10.10
C PRO A 100 -4.80 -25.46 -11.30
N ALA A 101 -3.98 -25.07 -12.29
CA ALA A 101 -3.59 -25.93 -13.41
C ALA A 101 -2.61 -27.07 -13.02
N ALA A 102 -1.92 -26.96 -11.89
CA ALA A 102 -0.98 -27.97 -11.40
C ALA A 102 -1.64 -29.01 -10.47
N LEU A 103 -2.88 -28.77 -10.03
CA LEU A 103 -3.62 -29.65 -9.12
C LEU A 103 -4.54 -30.64 -9.86
N SER A 104 -4.51 -30.67 -11.19
CA SER A 104 -5.32 -31.55 -12.03
C SER A 104 -4.52 -32.65 -12.73
N SER A 105 -3.34 -33.02 -12.22
CA SER A 105 -2.48 -34.09 -12.76
C SER A 105 -2.24 -35.19 -11.74
#